data_AF-A0A7V8X9N6-F1
#
_entry.id   AF-A0A7V8X9N6-F1
#
_cell.length_a   1.000
_cell.length_b   1.000
_cell.length_c   1.000
_cell.angle_alpha   90.00
_cell.angle_beta   90.00
_cell.angle_gamma   90.00
#
_symmetry.space_group_name_H-M   'P 1'
#
loop_
_entity.id
_entity.type
_entity.pdbx_description
1 polymer ?
#
loop_
_entity_poly.entity_id
_entity_poly.type
_entity_poly.pdbx_seq_one_letter_code
_entity_poly.pdbx_strand_id
1 'polypeptide(L)'
;MTSRRRGVALLLVLGAVVLLQGLVVAALWMAIHDVRAVGAVRLAIEGEMVAATALAETRMSGDSLMRQLGDGVEVMLPDVQRGGWRVRMTAIRRDSLIGLTAAAELRTSADSLLGAATRTLVLSLGASDTLLVLRGRSRF
;
A
#
# COMPACT_ATOMS: atom_id res chain seq x y z
N MET A 1 -24.71 -58.94 13.78
CA MET A 1 -23.52 -58.06 13.97
C MET A 1 -23.30 -57.83 15.45
N THR A 2 -22.15 -58.23 15.99
CA THR A 2 -21.84 -58.12 17.43
C THR A 2 -21.63 -56.66 17.85
N SER A 3 -21.99 -56.31 19.09
CA SER A 3 -21.88 -54.95 19.66
C SER A 3 -20.50 -54.31 19.47
N ARG A 4 -19.43 -55.12 19.56
CA ARG A 4 -18.04 -54.71 19.34
C ARG A 4 -17.76 -54.17 17.93
N ARG A 5 -18.36 -54.75 16.88
CA ARG A 5 -18.16 -54.27 15.50
C ARG A 5 -18.85 -52.92 15.24
N ARG A 6 -19.99 -52.68 15.91
CA ARG A 6 -20.72 -51.40 15.82
C ARG A 6 -19.95 -50.27 16.52
N GLY A 7 -19.34 -50.55 17.68
CA GLY A 7 -18.50 -49.58 18.39
C GLY A 7 -17.28 -49.14 17.56
N VAL A 8 -16.59 -50.08 16.92
CA VAL A 8 -15.45 -49.75 16.03
C VAL A 8 -15.89 -48.91 14.84
N ALA A 9 -17.03 -49.24 14.21
CA ALA A 9 -17.57 -48.46 13.11
C ALA A 9 -17.91 -47.02 13.51
N LEU A 10 -18.51 -46.81 14.68
CA LEU A 10 -18.82 -45.47 15.20
C LEU A 10 -17.56 -44.65 15.48
N LEU A 11 -16.51 -45.26 16.05
CA LEU A 11 -15.24 -44.57 16.28
C LEU A 11 -14.56 -44.17 14.97
N LEU A 12 -14.61 -45.01 13.94
CA LEU A 12 -14.09 -44.67 12.62
C LEU A 12 -14.86 -43.52 11.97
N VAL A 13 -16.18 -43.53 12.06
CA VAL A 13 -17.03 -42.43 11.57
C VAL A 13 -16.72 -41.15 12.34
N LEU A 14 -16.61 -41.20 13.67
CA LEU A 14 -16.27 -40.04 14.48
C LEU A 14 -14.88 -39.49 14.12
N GLY A 15 -13.88 -40.36 13.97
CA GLY A 15 -12.54 -39.98 13.53
C GLY A 15 -12.54 -39.33 12.14
N ALA A 16 -13.31 -39.88 11.20
CA ALA A 16 -13.47 -39.30 9.88
C ALA A 16 -14.13 -37.91 9.92
N VAL A 17 -15.17 -37.73 10.76
CA VAL A 17 -15.82 -36.43 10.94
C VAL A 17 -14.87 -35.40 11.53
N VAL A 18 -14.09 -35.77 12.56
CA VAL A 18 -13.10 -34.86 13.19
C VAL A 18 -12.01 -34.48 12.19
N LEU A 19 -11.50 -35.44 11.41
CA LEU A 19 -10.52 -35.16 10.36
C LEU A 19 -11.08 -34.22 9.29
N LEU A 20 -12.32 -34.44 8.86
CA LEU A 20 -12.98 -33.60 7.86
C LEU A 20 -13.22 -32.18 8.39
N GLN A 21 -13.64 -32.04 9.65
CA GLN A 21 -13.77 -30.74 10.32
C GLN A 21 -12.42 -30.02 10.40
N GLY A 22 -11.35 -30.73 10.77
CA GLY A 22 -9.99 -30.17 10.82
C GLY A 22 -9.52 -29.66 9.46
N LEU A 23 -9.78 -30.42 8.39
CA LEU A 23 -9.46 -30.02 7.02
C LEU A 23 -10.25 -28.77 6.57
N VAL A 24 -11.54 -28.69 6.91
CA VAL A 24 -12.37 -27.52 6.60
C VAL A 24 -11.85 -26.26 7.30
N VAL A 25 -11.51 -26.36 8.59
CA VAL A 25 -10.95 -25.23 9.34
C VAL A 25 -9.60 -24.80 8.78
N ALA A 26 -8.73 -25.74 8.44
CA ALA A 26 -7.43 -25.45 7.83
C ALA A 26 -7.58 -24.77 6.45
N ALA A 27 -8.50 -25.26 5.61
CA ALA A 27 -8.80 -24.67 4.32
C ALA A 27 -9.36 -23.24 4.45
N LEU A 28 -10.28 -23.01 5.39
CA LEU A 28 -10.84 -21.70 5.65
C LEU A 28 -9.76 -20.72 6.13
N TRP A 29 -8.88 -21.16 7.01
CA TRP A 29 -7.78 -20.33 7.52
C TRP A 29 -6.80 -19.94 6.41
N MET A 30 -6.42 -20.89 5.55
CA MET A 30 -5.59 -20.62 4.36
C MET A 30 -6.26 -19.62 3.42
N ALA A 31 -7.56 -19.78 3.15
CA ALA A 31 -8.30 -18.87 2.28
C ALA A 31 -8.36 -17.44 2.85
N ILE A 32 -8.56 -17.29 4.17
CA ILE A 32 -8.53 -15.98 4.84
C ILE A 32 -7.13 -15.34 4.71
N HIS A 33 -6.08 -16.14 4.88
CA HIS A 33 -4.72 -15.65 4.75
C HIS A 33 -4.40 -15.18 3.33
N ASP A 34 -4.81 -15.95 2.32
CA ASP A 34 -4.63 -15.60 0.91
C ASP A 34 -5.38 -14.32 0.54
N VAL A 35 -6.65 -14.19 0.94
CA VAL A 35 -7.43 -12.96 0.73
C VAL A 35 -6.76 -11.74 1.37
N ARG A 36 -6.20 -11.89 2.57
CA ARG A 36 -5.46 -10.80 3.24
C ARG A 36 -4.17 -10.46 2.49
N ALA A 37 -3.42 -11.45 2.03
CA ALA A 37 -2.20 -11.25 1.27
C ALA A 37 -2.48 -10.52 -0.05
N VAL A 38 -3.49 -10.96 -0.81
CA VAL A 38 -3.94 -10.29 -2.04
C VAL A 38 -4.43 -8.87 -1.76
N GLY A 39 -5.19 -8.67 -0.67
CA GLY A 39 -5.64 -7.35 -0.24
C GLY A 39 -4.50 -6.38 0.06
N ALA A 40 -3.47 -6.84 0.79
CA ALA A 40 -2.29 -6.03 1.11
C ALA A 40 -1.49 -5.65 -0.16
N VAL A 41 -1.30 -6.61 -1.09
CA VAL A 41 -0.63 -6.34 -2.37
C VAL A 41 -1.42 -5.33 -3.20
N ARG A 42 -2.74 -5.45 -3.25
CA ARG A 42 -3.59 -4.50 -3.96
C ARG A 42 -3.48 -3.09 -3.39
N LEU A 43 -3.56 -2.95 -2.07
CA LEU A 43 -3.38 -1.66 -1.40
C LEU A 43 -1.99 -1.06 -1.68
N ALA A 44 -0.97 -1.91 -1.80
CA ALA A 44 0.37 -1.48 -2.18
C ALA A 44 0.45 -0.91 -3.58
N ILE A 45 -0.13 -1.60 -4.55
CA ILE A 45 -0.16 -1.15 -5.94
C ILE A 45 -0.96 0.14 -6.05
N GLU A 46 -2.13 0.21 -5.43
CA GLU A 46 -2.99 1.41 -5.45
C GLU A 46 -2.30 2.61 -4.81
N GLY A 47 -1.71 2.44 -3.63
CA GLY A 47 -0.98 3.51 -2.94
C GLY A 47 0.22 4.00 -3.76
N GLU A 48 1.00 3.08 -4.35
CA GLU A 48 2.13 3.44 -5.22
C GLU A 48 1.67 4.20 -6.47
N MET A 49 0.58 3.76 -7.11
CA MET A 49 0.00 4.42 -8.29
C MET A 49 -0.49 5.82 -7.94
N VAL A 50 -1.24 5.98 -6.86
CA VAL A 50 -1.77 7.27 -6.42
C VAL A 50 -0.64 8.26 -6.11
N ALA A 51 0.40 7.82 -5.38
CA ALA A 51 1.57 8.66 -5.10
C ALA A 51 2.33 9.05 -6.37
N ALA A 52 2.50 8.11 -7.32
CA ALA A 52 3.17 8.37 -8.59
C ALA A 52 2.38 9.34 -9.47
N THR A 53 1.05 9.20 -9.57
CA THR A 53 0.19 10.12 -10.30
C THR A 53 0.24 11.52 -9.71
N ALA A 54 0.18 11.65 -8.38
CA ALA A 54 0.30 12.94 -7.72
C ALA A 54 1.64 13.63 -8.02
N LEU A 55 2.76 12.90 -7.97
CA LEU A 55 4.07 13.43 -8.36
C LEU A 55 4.11 13.89 -9.83
N ALA A 56 3.54 13.10 -10.74
CA ALA A 56 3.51 13.45 -12.16
C ALA A 56 2.71 14.74 -12.40
N GLU A 57 1.55 14.87 -11.76
CA GLU A 57 0.71 16.07 -11.89
C GLU A 57 1.34 17.31 -11.26
N THR A 58 1.96 17.19 -10.09
CA THR A 58 2.69 18.29 -9.47
C THR A 58 3.87 18.71 -10.32
N ARG A 59 4.58 17.76 -10.96
CA ARG A 59 5.64 18.10 -11.90
C ARG A 59 5.11 18.90 -13.09
N MET A 60 3.98 18.49 -13.66
CA MET A 60 3.38 19.17 -14.82
C MET A 60 2.82 20.56 -14.48
N SER A 61 2.20 20.71 -13.31
CA SER A 61 1.52 21.95 -12.91
C SER A 61 2.39 22.91 -12.11
N GLY A 62 3.41 22.40 -11.41
CA GLY A 62 4.17 23.12 -10.40
C GLY A 62 5.54 23.63 -10.83
N ASP A 63 5.90 23.55 -12.11
CA ASP A 63 7.24 23.94 -12.60
C ASP A 63 7.61 25.40 -12.24
N SER A 64 6.65 26.32 -12.28
CA SER A 64 6.85 27.71 -11.84
C SER A 64 7.08 27.86 -10.33
N LEU A 65 6.31 27.13 -9.51
CA LEU A 65 6.42 27.10 -8.05
C LEU A 65 7.74 26.46 -7.58
N MET A 66 8.14 25.40 -8.27
CA MET A 66 9.38 24.67 -8.01
C MET A 66 10.62 25.51 -8.33
N ARG A 67 10.59 26.33 -9.39
CA ARG A 67 11.69 27.26 -9.71
C ARG A 67 11.83 28.41 -8.70
N GLN A 68 10.74 28.77 -8.02
CA GLN A 68 10.73 29.81 -6.99
C GLN A 68 11.16 29.31 -5.61
N LEU A 69 11.34 28.00 -5.43
CA LEU A 69 11.79 27.44 -4.16
C LEU A 69 13.20 27.95 -3.81
N GLY A 70 13.33 28.51 -2.61
CA GLY A 70 14.64 28.84 -2.03
C GLY A 70 15.42 27.56 -1.73
N ASP A 71 16.75 27.66 -1.77
CA ASP A 71 17.60 26.51 -1.48
C ASP A 71 17.50 26.09 0.00
N GLY A 72 17.44 24.79 0.27
CA GLY A 72 17.25 24.22 1.60
C GLY A 72 15.84 24.41 2.20
N VAL A 73 14.91 25.06 1.48
CA VAL A 73 13.54 25.26 1.95
C VAL A 73 12.70 24.03 1.63
N GLU A 74 12.07 23.47 2.66
CA GLU A 74 11.02 22.46 2.52
C GLU A 74 9.66 23.16 2.47
N VAL A 75 8.89 22.87 1.42
CA VAL A 75 7.53 23.39 1.22
C VAL A 75 6.57 22.23 1.17
N MET A 76 5.53 22.30 2.00
CA MET A 76 4.40 21.39 1.93
C MET A 76 3.42 21.89 0.85
N LEU A 77 3.15 21.03 -0.12
CA LEU A 77 2.18 21.31 -1.17
C LEU A 77 0.76 21.00 -0.68
N PRO A 78 -0.29 21.55 -1.33
CA PRO A 78 -1.66 21.25 -0.97
C PRO A 78 -1.95 19.75 -0.96
N ASP A 79 -2.66 19.29 0.06
CA ASP A 79 -3.11 17.91 0.16
C ASP A 79 -4.08 17.58 -0.97
N VAL A 80 -3.92 16.41 -1.57
CA VAL A 80 -4.77 15.94 -2.67
C VAL A 80 -5.48 14.66 -2.26
N GLN A 81 -6.79 14.58 -2.48
CA GLN A 81 -7.56 13.37 -2.23
C GLN A 81 -7.86 12.62 -3.52
N ARG A 82 -7.55 11.32 -3.60
CA ARG A 82 -7.80 10.48 -4.78
C ARG A 82 -8.23 9.07 -4.42
N GLY A 83 -9.41 8.66 -4.88
CA GLY A 83 -9.88 7.29 -4.67
C GLY A 83 -9.90 6.87 -3.19
N GLY A 84 -10.20 7.80 -2.28
CA GLY A 84 -10.17 7.59 -0.83
C GLY A 84 -8.79 7.80 -0.17
N TRP A 85 -7.71 7.85 -0.94
CA TRP A 85 -6.36 8.15 -0.45
C TRP A 85 -6.18 9.64 -0.21
N ARG A 86 -5.56 10.01 0.91
CA ARG A 86 -5.03 11.35 1.16
C ARG A 86 -3.56 11.36 0.78
N VAL A 87 -3.18 12.22 -0.16
CA VAL A 87 -1.79 12.39 -0.59
C VAL A 87 -1.25 13.69 -0.01
N ARG A 88 -0.19 13.55 0.78
CA ARG A 88 0.60 14.67 1.30
C ARG A 88 1.86 14.79 0.49
N MET A 89 2.22 16.02 0.13
CA MET A 89 3.34 16.24 -0.77
C MET A 89 4.29 17.28 -0.19
N THR A 90 5.59 17.01 -0.32
CA THR A 90 6.65 17.92 0.08
C THR A 90 7.64 18.12 -1.06
N ALA A 91 8.09 19.36 -1.22
CA ALA A 91 9.17 19.72 -2.13
C ALA A 91 10.34 20.29 -1.33
N ILE A 92 11.55 19.88 -1.65
CA ILE A 92 12.77 20.44 -1.09
C ILE A 92 13.76 20.71 -2.23
N ARG A 93 14.33 21.91 -2.24
CA ARG A 93 15.42 22.26 -3.16
C ARG A 93 16.76 22.03 -2.49
N ARG A 94 17.70 21.47 -3.24
CA ARG A 94 19.12 21.35 -2.89
C ARG A 94 19.94 21.71 -4.12
N ASP A 95 20.53 22.89 -4.11
CA ASP A 95 21.31 23.46 -5.21
C ASP A 95 20.50 23.51 -6.54
N SER A 96 20.87 22.67 -7.50
CA SER A 96 20.24 22.50 -8.81
C SER A 96 19.23 21.35 -8.86
N LEU A 97 18.92 20.73 -7.72
CA LEU A 97 18.03 19.58 -7.63
C LEU A 97 16.77 19.92 -6.83
N ILE A 98 15.64 19.36 -7.24
CA ILE A 98 14.38 19.45 -6.51
C ILE A 98 13.93 18.03 -6.16
N GLY A 99 13.89 17.72 -4.87
CA GLY A 99 13.29 16.50 -4.36
C GLY A 99 11.81 16.72 -4.10
N LEU A 100 10.96 15.97 -4.80
CA LEU A 100 9.53 15.90 -4.57
C LEU A 100 9.21 14.58 -3.89
N THR A 101 8.53 14.62 -2.75
CA THR A 101 8.06 13.42 -2.05
C THR A 101 6.54 13.45 -1.97
N ALA A 102 5.90 12.34 -2.32
CA ALA A 102 4.47 12.12 -2.14
C ALA A 102 4.24 10.95 -1.21
N ALA A 103 3.45 11.16 -0.16
CA ALA A 103 2.99 10.16 0.78
C ALA A 103 1.48 9.99 0.64
N ALA A 104 1.05 8.85 0.10
CA ALA A 104 -0.34 8.47 0.00
C ALA A 104 -0.74 7.62 1.21
N GLU A 105 -1.79 8.03 1.92
CA GLU A 105 -2.36 7.34 3.07
C GLU A 105 -3.83 7.00 2.82
N LEU A 106 -4.20 5.75 3.05
CA LEU A 106 -5.58 5.32 3.13
C LEU A 106 -5.94 5.09 4.59
N ARG A 107 -7.03 5.70 5.05
CA ARG A 107 -7.50 5.61 6.43
C ARG A 107 -8.95 5.16 6.48
N THR A 108 -9.32 4.44 7.54
CA THR A 108 -10.72 4.11 7.82
C THR A 108 -11.48 5.34 8.33
N SER A 109 -12.80 5.21 8.43
CA SER A 109 -13.67 6.18 9.11
C SER A 109 -13.34 6.37 10.60
N ALA A 110 -12.69 5.39 11.23
CA ALA A 110 -12.19 5.46 12.60
C ALA A 110 -10.74 6.01 12.68
N ASP A 111 -10.25 6.62 11.60
CA ASP A 111 -8.91 7.19 11.45
C ASP A 111 -7.75 6.17 11.59
N SER A 112 -8.03 4.87 11.47
CA SER A 112 -6.98 3.85 11.46
C SER A 112 -6.32 3.75 10.07
N LEU A 113 -4.99 3.67 10.04
CA LEU A 113 -4.22 3.53 8.81
C LEU A 113 -4.47 2.15 8.18
N LEU A 114 -5.05 2.11 6.99
CA LEU A 114 -5.23 0.90 6.18
C LEU A 114 -4.06 0.63 5.25
N GLY A 115 -3.37 1.69 4.82
CA GLY A 115 -2.25 1.55 3.92
C GLY A 115 -1.50 2.86 3.74
N ALA A 116 -0.19 2.76 3.53
CA ALA A 116 0.65 3.90 3.22
C ALA A 116 1.69 3.55 2.15
N ALA A 117 1.82 4.44 1.17
CA ALA A 117 2.87 4.40 0.17
C ALA A 117 3.57 5.75 0.10
N THR A 118 4.90 5.71 -0.03
CA THR A 118 5.69 6.92 -0.28
C THR A 118 6.45 6.76 -1.57
N ARG A 119 6.56 7.84 -2.35
CA ARG A 119 7.42 7.92 -3.53
C ARG A 119 8.17 9.23 -3.53
N THR A 120 9.41 9.20 -4.00
CA THR A 120 10.23 10.39 -4.13
C THR A 120 10.76 10.50 -5.56
N LEU A 121 10.73 11.70 -6.11
CA LEU A 121 11.18 12.01 -7.45
C LEU A 121 12.17 13.18 -7.36
N VAL A 122 13.30 13.06 -8.04
CA VAL A 122 14.34 14.09 -8.08
C VAL A 122 14.39 14.70 -9.48
N LEU A 123 14.20 16.02 -9.55
CA LEU A 123 14.21 16.83 -10.76
C LEU A 123 15.48 17.68 -10.83
N SER A 124 15.93 17.97 -12.05
CA SER A 124 16.91 19.04 -12.32
C SER A 124 16.19 20.37 -12.48
N LEU A 125 16.75 21.46 -11.94
CA LEU A 125 16.18 22.81 -12.04
C LEU A 125 16.31 23.42 -13.46
N GLY A 126 17.25 22.91 -14.27
CA GLY A 126 17.59 23.46 -15.59
C GLY A 126 17.20 22.56 -16.77
N ALA A 127 16.72 21.36 -16.51
CA ALA A 127 16.22 20.45 -17.53
C ALA A 127 14.90 19.87 -17.04
N SER A 128 13.90 19.79 -17.91
CA SER A 128 12.64 19.11 -17.62
C SER A 128 12.81 17.61 -17.36
N ASP A 129 14.04 17.09 -17.23
CA ASP A 129 14.36 15.69 -17.07
C ASP A 129 14.29 15.24 -15.60
N THR A 130 13.69 14.07 -15.40
CA THR A 130 13.77 13.36 -14.13
C THR A 130 15.12 12.70 -14.04
N LEU A 131 15.90 13.08 -13.02
CA LEU A 131 17.22 12.52 -12.81
C LEU A 131 17.13 11.16 -12.11
N LEU A 132 16.18 11.01 -11.18
CA LEU A 132 16.04 9.80 -10.40
C LEU A 132 14.61 9.65 -9.86
N VAL A 133 14.03 8.45 -10.01
CA VAL A 133 12.83 8.04 -9.29
C VAL A 133 13.24 7.12 -8.17
N LEU A 134 13.16 7.60 -6.93
CA LEU A 134 13.41 6.80 -5.75
C LEU A 134 12.10 6.11 -5.37
N ARG A 135 12.08 4.79 -5.50
CA ARG A 135 10.97 3.98 -5.01
C ARG A 135 10.96 4.06 -3.49
N GLY A 136 9.88 4.60 -2.92
CA GLY A 136 9.73 4.65 -1.47
C GLY A 136 9.13 3.37 -0.91
N ARG A 137 9.00 3.35 0.42
CA ARG A 137 8.65 2.16 1.20
C ARG A 137 7.13 2.07 1.37
N SER A 138 6.58 0.90 1.10
CA SER A 138 5.20 0.52 1.36
C SER A 138 5.03 0.02 2.80
N ARG A 139 3.93 0.41 3.47
CA ARG A 139 3.49 -0.18 4.75
C ARG A 139 2.01 -0.53 4.62
N PHE A 140 1.74 -1.84 4.60
CA PHE A 140 0.43 -2.45 4.46
C PHE A 140 0.30 -3.60 5.45
#